data_AF-A0AAV3FHS9-F1
#
_entry.id   AF-A0AAV3FHS9-F1
#
_cell.length_a   1.000
_cell.length_b   1.000
_cell.length_c   1.000
_cell.angle_alpha   90.00
_cell.angle_beta   90.00
_cell.angle_gamma   90.00
#
_symmetry.space_group_name_H-M   'P 1'
#
loop_
_entity.id
_entity.type
_entity.pdbx_description
1 polymer ?
#
loop_
_entity_poly.entity_id
_entity_poly.type
_entity_poly.pdbx_seq_one_letter_code
_entity_poly.pdbx_strand_id
1 'polypeptide(L)'
;MTRSHRNEDRGGEHRWTFNGVEYPTRKLMCEARRAEYVRLLDEEGMNFTQAAHAVGVSKRTGKAWRNGRTRATGRNEKPLVDWYRSTMDKPKTLHPRYLSQEERIQIA
;
A
#
# COMPACT_ATOMS: atom_id res chain seq x y z
N MET A 1 -20.56 27.47 -4.03
CA MET A 1 -19.77 27.18 -2.81
C MET A 1 -20.09 25.75 -2.36
N THR A 2 -19.27 24.77 -2.74
CA THR A 2 -19.48 23.35 -2.39
C THR A 2 -18.88 23.07 -1.02
N ARG A 3 -19.73 23.08 0.01
CA ARG A 3 -19.38 22.73 1.39
C ARG A 3 -19.00 21.25 1.42
N SER A 4 -17.69 21.00 1.46
CA SER A 4 -17.11 19.66 1.62
C SER A 4 -17.68 19.02 2.89
N HIS A 5 -18.32 17.86 2.74
CA HIS A 5 -18.79 17.01 3.83
C HIS A 5 -17.55 16.49 4.57
N ARG A 6 -17.04 17.30 5.49
CA ARG A 6 -16.06 16.90 6.48
C ARG A 6 -16.74 15.78 7.28
N ASN A 7 -16.21 14.57 7.21
CA ASN A 7 -16.72 13.46 8.01
C ASN A 7 -16.45 13.82 9.46
N GLU A 8 -17.45 14.41 10.10
CA GLU A 8 -17.49 14.61 11.54
C GLU A 8 -17.49 13.24 12.18
N ASP A 9 -16.48 13.04 13.02
CA ASP A 9 -16.30 11.91 13.92
C ASP A 9 -17.61 11.72 14.71
N ARG A 10 -18.45 10.79 14.25
CA ARG A 10 -19.60 10.33 15.02
C ARG A 10 -19.06 9.50 16.19
N GLY A 11 -19.17 10.08 17.38
CA GLY A 11 -18.87 9.45 18.66
C GLY A 11 -19.60 8.11 18.84
N GLY A 12 -18.87 7.04 18.62
CA GLY A 12 -18.91 5.86 19.49
C GLY A 12 -17.57 5.79 20.19
N GLU A 13 -17.52 5.20 21.39
CA GLU A 13 -16.29 4.81 22.07
C GLU A 13 -15.53 3.75 21.24
N HIS A 14 -15.06 4.12 20.06
CA HIS A 14 -14.29 3.25 19.20
C HIS A 14 -12.86 3.25 19.71
N ARG A 15 -12.65 2.38 20.69
CA ARG A 15 -11.33 1.92 21.07
C ARG A 15 -10.60 1.51 19.80
N TRP A 16 -9.52 2.20 19.45
CA TRP A 16 -8.79 1.92 18.21
C TRP A 16 -8.03 0.61 18.38
N THR A 17 -8.70 -0.51 18.14
CA THR A 17 -8.13 -1.84 18.35
C THR A 17 -7.81 -2.53 17.03
N PHE A 18 -6.67 -3.19 16.98
CA PHE A 18 -6.28 -4.06 15.87
C PHE A 18 -5.46 -5.23 16.42
N ASN A 19 -5.81 -6.46 16.04
CA ASN A 19 -5.20 -7.70 16.58
C ASN A 19 -5.15 -7.76 18.11
N GLY A 20 -6.20 -7.29 18.79
CA GLY A 20 -6.27 -7.25 20.26
C GLY A 20 -5.44 -6.14 20.92
N VAL A 21 -4.67 -5.36 20.17
CA VAL A 21 -3.89 -4.22 20.67
C VAL A 21 -4.70 -2.94 20.56
N GLU A 22 -4.77 -2.19 21.66
CA GLU A 22 -5.37 -0.86 21.70
C GLU A 22 -4.34 0.21 21.36
N TYR A 23 -4.72 1.14 20.48
CA TYR A 23 -3.88 2.23 20.02
C TYR A 23 -4.42 3.57 20.54
N PRO A 24 -3.54 4.49 20.98
CA PRO A 24 -3.98 5.78 21.51
C PRO A 24 -4.53 6.70 20.42
N THR A 25 -4.23 6.43 19.15
CA THR A 25 -4.80 7.18 18.02
C THR A 25 -5.14 6.26 16.84
N ARG A 26 -6.13 6.67 16.05
CA ARG A 26 -6.47 6.04 14.77
C ARG A 26 -5.27 5.95 13.81
N LYS A 27 -4.38 6.96 13.83
CA LYS A 27 -3.20 7.02 12.97
C LYS A 27 -2.27 5.84 13.25
N LEU A 28 -1.95 5.61 14.53
CA LEU A 28 -1.08 4.52 14.96
C LEU A 28 -1.68 3.15 14.64
N MET A 29 -2.99 2.97 14.86
CA MET A 29 -3.68 1.73 14.44
C MET A 29 -3.60 1.53 12.91
N CYS A 30 -3.78 2.59 12.11
CA CYS A 30 -3.66 2.50 10.66
C CYS A 30 -2.22 2.20 10.21
N GLU A 31 -1.20 2.69 10.93
CA GLU A 31 0.20 2.35 10.70
C GLU A 31 0.48 0.88 11.00
N ALA A 32 -0.05 0.35 12.11
CA ALA A 32 0.06 -1.07 12.44
C ALA A 32 -0.65 -1.97 11.41
N ARG A 33 -1.87 -1.61 10.98
CA ARG A 33 -2.56 -2.31 9.88
C ARG A 33 -1.78 -2.26 8.57
N ARG A 34 -1.10 -1.14 8.30
CA ARG A 34 -0.26 -1.00 7.10
C ARG A 34 0.98 -1.89 7.18
N ALA A 35 1.63 -1.99 8.34
CA ALA A 35 2.77 -2.87 8.54
C ALA A 35 2.38 -4.34 8.37
N GLU A 36 1.28 -4.80 8.98
CA GLU A 36 0.77 -6.17 8.78
C GLU A 36 0.38 -6.43 7.33
N TYR A 37 -0.25 -5.46 6.65
CA TYR A 37 -0.56 -5.58 5.23
C TYR A 37 0.69 -5.84 4.39
N VAL A 38 1.78 -5.12 4.66
CA VAL A 38 3.07 -5.32 3.96
C VAL A 38 3.65 -6.69 4.29
N ARG A 39 3.63 -7.10 5.57
CA ARG A 39 4.10 -8.41 6.02
C ARG A 39 3.39 -9.56 5.29
N LEU A 40 2.07 -9.50 5.15
CA LEU A 40 1.26 -10.51 4.44
C LEU A 40 1.62 -10.60 2.94
N LEU A 41 2.02 -9.49 2.33
CA LEU A 41 2.47 -9.49 0.93
C LEU A 41 3.87 -10.09 0.79
N ASP A 42 4.79 -9.69 1.67
CA ASP A 42 6.20 -10.04 1.54
C ASP A 42 6.49 -11.46 2.00
N GLU A 43 6.00 -11.84 3.19
CA GLU A 43 6.29 -13.12 3.84
C GLU A 43 5.34 -14.22 3.38
N GLU A 44 4.04 -13.97 3.38
CA GLU A 44 3.02 -14.99 3.08
C GLU A 44 2.67 -15.08 1.59
N GLY A 45 3.11 -14.10 0.79
CA GLY A 45 2.85 -14.07 -0.65
C GLY A 45 1.36 -13.88 -1.00
N MET A 46 0.57 -13.34 -0.06
CA MET A 46 -0.86 -13.11 -0.28
C MET A 46 -1.10 -12.13 -1.42
N ASN A 47 -2.21 -12.31 -2.15
CA ASN A 47 -2.62 -11.29 -3.11
C ASN A 47 -3.20 -10.05 -2.40
N PHE A 48 -3.25 -8.91 -3.08
CA PHE A 48 -3.68 -7.64 -2.49
C PHE A 48 -5.08 -7.67 -1.90
N THR A 49 -5.98 -8.48 -2.47
CA THR A 49 -7.35 -8.59 -1.97
C THR A 49 -7.35 -9.33 -0.65
N GLN A 50 -6.65 -10.47 -0.56
CA GLN A 50 -6.53 -11.27 0.67
C GLN A 50 -5.88 -10.46 1.79
N ALA A 51 -4.74 -9.82 1.53
CA ALA A 51 -4.05 -9.00 2.52
C ALA A 51 -4.91 -7.82 3.00
N ALA A 52 -5.66 -7.16 2.09
CA ALA A 52 -6.56 -6.06 2.47
C ALA A 52 -7.73 -6.55 3.34
N HIS A 53 -8.32 -7.69 3.01
CA HIS A 53 -9.36 -8.32 3.82
C HIS A 53 -8.84 -8.71 5.21
N ALA A 54 -7.65 -9.29 5.30
CA ALA A 54 -7.04 -9.71 6.56
C ALA A 54 -6.82 -8.54 7.55
N VAL A 55 -6.42 -7.37 7.05
CA VAL A 55 -6.22 -6.17 7.88
C VAL A 55 -7.48 -5.28 8.02
N GLY A 56 -8.62 -5.75 7.49
CA GLY A 56 -9.91 -5.08 7.61
C GLY A 56 -10.00 -3.75 6.85
N VAL A 57 -9.45 -3.67 5.64
CA VAL A 57 -9.53 -2.49 4.77
C VAL A 57 -9.99 -2.82 3.36
N SER A 58 -10.45 -1.79 2.63
CA SER A 58 -10.78 -1.95 1.22
C SER A 58 -9.53 -2.22 0.37
N LYS A 59 -9.69 -2.93 -0.74
CA LYS A 59 -8.65 -3.11 -1.76
C LYS A 59 -8.05 -1.78 -2.24
N ARG A 60 -8.89 -0.73 -2.36
CA ARG A 60 -8.44 0.63 -2.74
C ARG A 60 -7.49 1.23 -1.70
N THR A 61 -7.79 1.01 -0.41
CA THR A 61 -6.94 1.44 0.72
C THR A 61 -5.61 0.70 0.73
N GLY A 62 -5.63 -0.64 0.60
CA GLY A 62 -4.41 -1.46 0.53
C GLY A 62 -3.51 -1.07 -0.65
N LYS A 63 -4.10 -0.78 -1.82
CA LYS A 63 -3.35 -0.30 -2.99
C LYS A 63 -2.68 1.05 -2.75
N ALA A 64 -3.36 1.98 -2.08
CA ALA A 64 -2.80 3.28 -1.72
C ALA A 64 -1.69 3.18 -0.67
N TRP A 65 -1.75 2.19 0.23
CA TRP A 65 -0.69 1.91 1.19
C TRP A 65 0.57 1.36 0.52
N ARG A 66 0.42 0.44 -0.44
CA ARG A 66 1.56 -0.12 -1.19
C ARG A 66 2.23 0.93 -2.08
N ASN A 67 1.45 1.59 -2.92
CA ASN A 67 1.98 2.45 -4.00
C ASN A 67 2.31 3.87 -3.53
N GLY A 68 2.03 4.19 -2.27
CA GLY A 68 1.97 5.57 -1.80
C GLY A 68 0.71 6.29 -2.29
N ARG A 69 0.37 7.41 -1.64
CA ARG A 69 -0.66 8.32 -2.17
C ARG A 69 -0.06 9.26 -3.20
N THR A 70 -0.76 9.41 -4.31
CA THR A 70 -0.58 10.57 -5.19
C THR A 70 -1.09 11.81 -4.49
N ARG A 71 -0.17 12.73 -4.19
CA ARG A 71 -0.52 14.08 -3.72
C ARG A 71 -0.83 14.95 -4.92
N ALA A 72 -1.78 15.88 -4.76
CA ALA A 72 -2.13 16.86 -5.79
C ALA A 72 -0.94 17.77 -6.18
N THR A 73 0.13 17.79 -5.37
CA THR A 73 1.38 18.54 -5.58
C THR A 73 2.39 17.83 -6.50
N GLY A 74 2.02 16.72 -7.15
CA GLY A 74 2.88 16.01 -8.12
C GLY A 74 3.98 15.14 -7.52
N ARG A 75 4.22 15.21 -6.20
CA ARG A 75 5.15 14.31 -5.48
C ARG A 75 4.38 13.13 -4.90
N ASN A 76 4.53 11.96 -5.51
CA ASN A 76 4.05 10.70 -4.93
C ASN A 76 4.92 10.34 -3.71
N GLU A 77 4.29 9.82 -2.66
CA GLU A 77 5.04 9.11 -1.62
C GLU A 77 5.72 7.90 -2.26
N LYS A 78 6.97 7.60 -1.85
CA LYS A 78 7.66 6.40 -2.35
C LYS A 78 6.80 5.17 -2.04
N PRO A 79 6.74 4.19 -2.96
CA PRO A 79 6.04 2.96 -2.68
C PRO A 79 6.64 2.32 -1.42
N LEU A 80 5.76 1.84 -0.53
CA LEU A 80 6.17 1.25 0.74
C LEU A 80 6.72 -0.18 0.56
N VAL A 81 6.40 -0.81 -0.57
CA VAL A 81 6.81 -2.16 -0.94
C VAL A 81 7.58 -2.05 -2.24
N ASP A 82 8.69 -2.77 -2.35
CA ASP A 82 9.40 -2.89 -3.61
C ASP A 82 8.48 -3.49 -4.67
N TRP A 83 8.42 -2.85 -5.84
CA TRP A 83 7.66 -3.36 -6.97
C TRP A 83 8.24 -4.67 -7.51
N TYR A 84 9.52 -4.90 -7.23
CA TYR A 84 10.31 -5.94 -7.83
C TYR A 84 10.78 -6.92 -6.77
N ARG A 85 9.94 -7.92 -6.52
CA ARG A 85 10.29 -9.06 -5.67
C ARG A 85 11.58 -9.69 -6.19
N SER A 86 12.56 -9.95 -5.33
CA SER A 86 13.75 -10.74 -5.68
C SER A 86 13.41 -12.18 -6.12
N THR A 87 12.19 -12.63 -5.85
CA THR A 87 11.67 -13.94 -6.31
C THR A 87 10.90 -13.85 -7.63
N MET A 88 10.67 -12.67 -8.21
CA MET A 88 10.22 -12.62 -9.60
C MET A 88 11.44 -12.88 -10.46
N ASP A 89 11.33 -13.86 -11.36
CA ASP A 89 12.30 -14.02 -12.44
C ASP A 89 12.55 -12.65 -13.06
N LYS A 90 13.84 -12.30 -13.22
CA LYS A 90 14.19 -11.09 -13.97
C LYS A 90 13.40 -11.08 -15.27
N PRO A 91 12.74 -9.95 -15.64
CA PRO A 91 11.96 -9.90 -16.86
C PRO A 91 12.91 -10.26 -17.99
N LYS A 92 12.72 -11.48 -18.50
CA LYS A 92 13.51 -12.00 -19.59
C LYS A 92 13.27 -11.05 -20.76
N THR A 93 14.34 -10.74 -21.50
CA THR A 93 14.22 -9.97 -22.72
C THR A 93 13.23 -10.69 -23.64
N LEU A 94 12.01 -10.16 -23.73
CA LEU A 94 10.88 -10.85 -24.38
C LEU A 94 11.14 -11.08 -25.88
N HIS A 95 11.93 -10.19 -26.50
CA HIS A 95 12.33 -10.26 -27.90
C HIS A 95 13.50 -9.31 -28.17
N PRO A 96 14.43 -9.61 -29.11
CA PRO A 96 15.53 -8.71 -29.53
C PRO A 96 15.09 -7.37 -30.15
N ARG A 97 13.79 -7.10 -30.25
CA ARG A 97 13.26 -5.80 -30.72
C ARG A 97 12.94 -4.85 -29.57
N TYR A 98 12.97 -5.32 -28.32
CA TYR A 98 12.66 -4.53 -27.14
C TYR A 98 13.90 -4.37 -26.26
N LEU A 99 14.01 -3.19 -25.65
CA LEU A 99 15.07 -2.88 -24.70
C LEU A 99 14.93 -3.75 -23.45
N SER A 100 16.05 -4.30 -23.02
CA SER A 100 16.22 -4.95 -21.73
C SER A 100 16.03 -3.95 -20.58
N GLN A 101 15.83 -4.47 -19.38
CA GLN A 101 15.67 -3.62 -18.19
C GLN A 101 16.88 -2.72 -17.95
N GLU A 102 18.10 -3.21 -18.21
CA GLU A 102 19.34 -2.44 -18.05
C GLU A 102 19.45 -1.31 -19.08
N GLU A 103 19.13 -1.58 -20.35
CA GLU A 103 19.11 -0.55 -21.40
C GLU A 103 18.06 0.54 -21.11
N ARG A 104 16.91 0.17 -20.55
CA ARG A 104 15.87 1.13 -20.16
C ARG A 104 16.29 2.03 -19.00
N ILE A 105 17.13 1.52 -18.08
CA ILE A 105 17.64 2.31 -16.94
C ILE A 105 18.72 3.30 -17.39
N GLN A 106 19.55 2.92 -18.37
CA GLN A 106 20.63 3.80 -18.87
C GLN A 106 20.13 5.03 -19.67
N ILE A 107 18.91 4.98 -20.21
CA ILE A 107 18.33 6.05 -21.04
C ILE A 107 17.46 7.02 -20.19
N ALA A 108 17.17 6.68 -18.93
CA ALA A 108 16.35 7.48 -18.02
C ALA A 108 17.17 8.56 -17.30
#